data_AF-A0A2K4WNI6-F1
#
_entry.id   AF-A0A2K4WNI6-F1
#
_cell.length_a   1.000
_cell.length_b   1.000
_cell.length_c   1.000
_cell.angle_alpha   90.00
_cell.angle_beta   90.00
_cell.angle_gamma   90.00
#
_symmetry.space_group_name_H-M   'P 1'
#
loop_
_entity.id
_entity.type
_entity.pdbx_description
1 polymer ?
#
loop_
_entity_poly.entity_id
_entity_poly.type
_entity_poly.pdbx_seq_one_letter_code
_entity_poly.pdbx_strand_id
1 'polypeptide(L)' 'MVRALPWFLIAGLLAGCAGKPAVEEVESDSPSQPLQLSCYQAGWQAETVPVIYKRGGPQAWDRYEFMPRTGNVGCL' A
#
# COMPACT_ATOMS: atom_id res chain seq x y z
N MET A 1 -0.49 -44.48 21.56
CA MET A 1 -0.39 -43.36 20.60
C MET A 1 -0.72 -41.98 21.21
N VAL A 2 -1.52 -41.90 22.29
CA VAL A 2 -1.94 -40.62 22.92
C VAL A 2 -0.78 -39.76 23.46
N ARG A 3 0.32 -40.38 23.91
CA ARG A 3 1.46 -39.68 24.52
C ARG A 3 2.33 -38.88 23.53
N ALA A 4 2.20 -39.14 22.22
CA ALA A 4 2.90 -38.42 21.16
C ALA A 4 2.12 -37.20 20.64
N LEU A 5 0.80 -37.16 20.86
CA LEU A 5 -0.08 -36.07 20.42
C LEU A 5 0.37 -34.67 20.88
N PRO A 6 0.79 -34.43 22.14
CA PRO A 6 1.22 -33.09 22.56
C PRO A 6 2.49 -32.64 21.84
N TRP A 7 3.38 -33.56 21.47
CA TRP A 7 4.60 -33.23 20.73
C TRP A 7 4.30 -32.77 19.30
N PHE A 8 3.33 -33.37 18.62
CA PHE A 8 2.90 -32.93 17.30
C PHE A 8 2.24 -31.55 17.32
N LEU A 9 1.44 -31.26 18.35
CA LEU A 9 0.82 -29.93 18.51
C LEU A 9 1.87 -28.84 18.73
N ILE A 10 2.85 -29.10 19.60
CA ILE A 10 3.95 -28.15 19.87
C ILE A 10 4.77 -27.91 18.59
N ALA A 11 5.13 -28.97 17.87
CA ALA A 11 5.88 -28.85 16.62
C ALA A 11 5.12 -28.07 15.54
N GLY A 12 3.81 -28.29 15.41
CA GLY A 12 2.95 -27.55 14.49
C GLY A 12 2.85 -26.06 14.83
N LEU A 13 2.73 -25.71 16.13
CA LEU A 13 2.66 -24.32 16.58
C LEU A 13 3.96 -23.55 16.31
N LEU A 14 5.10 -24.19 16.56
CA LEU A 14 6.43 -23.62 16.31
C LEU A 14 6.68 -23.39 14.81
N ALA A 15 6.31 -24.33 13.96
CA ALA A 15 6.46 -24.20 12.51
C ALA A 15 5.55 -23.10 11.93
N GLY A 16 4.34 -22.93 12.47
CA GLY A 16 3.42 -21.86 12.07
C GLY A 16 3.94 -20.46 12.40
N CYS A 17 4.62 -20.28 13.53
CA CYS A 17 5.21 -18.99 13.90
C CYS A 17 6.55 -18.68 13.19
N ALA A 18 7.28 -19.69 12.72
CA ALA A 18 8.54 -19.49 11.99
C ALA A 18 8.34 -19.24 10.48
N GLY A 19 7.12 -19.42 9.98
CA GLY A 19 6.79 -19.17 8.58
C GLY A 19 6.81 -17.68 8.25
N LYS A 20 7.89 -17.22 7.61
CA LYS A 20 7.88 -15.95 6.90
C LYS A 20 6.99 -16.15 5.66
N PRO A 21 5.88 -15.41 5.48
CA PRO A 21 5.13 -15.48 4.25
C PRO A 21 6.08 -15.13 3.10
N ALA A 22 6.08 -15.95 2.05
CA ALA A 22 6.71 -15.56 0.80
C ALA A 22 5.98 -14.30 0.35
N VAL A 23 6.68 -13.18 0.37
CA VAL A 23 6.18 -11.94 -0.23
C VAL A 23 6.19 -12.25 -1.72
N GLU A 24 5.01 -12.38 -2.32
CA GLU A 24 4.92 -12.17 -3.77
C GLU A 24 5.55 -10.81 -4.00
N GLU A 25 6.65 -10.80 -4.76
CA GLU A 25 7.17 -9.55 -5.32
C GLU A 25 6.01 -8.98 -6.12
N VAL A 26 5.28 -8.05 -5.52
CA VAL A 26 4.37 -7.18 -6.24
C VAL A 26 5.27 -6.52 -7.25
N GLU A 27 5.16 -6.97 -8.51
CA GLU A 27 5.84 -6.40 -9.65
C GLU A 27 5.68 -4.89 -9.50
N SER A 28 6.78 -4.23 -9.15
CA SER A 28 6.76 -2.85 -8.68
C SER A 28 6.02 -2.07 -9.75
N ASP A 29 4.84 -1.57 -9.39
CA ASP A 29 3.95 -0.86 -10.29
C ASP A 29 4.81 0.18 -11.01
N SER A 30 5.09 -0.07 -12.29
CA SER A 30 6.11 0.71 -12.98
C SER A 30 5.68 2.17 -12.87
N PRO A 31 6.58 3.14 -12.58
CA PRO A 31 6.21 4.55 -12.50
C PRO A 31 5.61 5.11 -13.82
N SER A 32 5.65 4.30 -14.89
CA SER A 32 5.02 4.54 -16.18
C SER A 32 3.53 4.21 -16.26
N GLN A 33 2.99 3.32 -15.42
CA GLN A 33 1.58 2.95 -15.48
C GLN A 33 0.72 3.94 -14.68
N PRO A 34 -0.35 4.48 -15.28
CA PRO A 34 -1.20 5.41 -14.56
C PRO A 34 -1.96 4.69 -13.46
N LEU A 35 -1.82 5.17 -12.22
CA LEU A 35 -2.54 4.66 -11.07
C LEU A 35 -4.04 4.87 -11.27
N GLN A 36 -4.81 3.79 -11.16
CA GLN A 36 -6.26 3.87 -11.15
C GLN A 36 -6.74 4.21 -9.74
N LEU A 37 -7.11 5.48 -9.54
CA LEU A 37 -7.63 5.93 -8.26
C LEU A 37 -9.12 5.61 -8.14
N SER A 38 -9.55 5.24 -6.94
CA SER A 38 -10.96 5.28 -6.58
C SER A 38 -11.47 6.74 -6.51
N CYS A 39 -12.78 6.94 -6.63
CA CYS A 39 -13.38 8.27 -6.49
C CYS A 39 -13.11 8.92 -5.13
N TYR A 40 -13.07 8.12 -4.07
CA TYR A 40 -12.71 8.63 -2.75
C TYR A 40 -11.26 9.14 -2.71
N GLN A 41 -10.31 8.38 -3.26
CA GLN A 41 -8.91 8.80 -3.31
C GLN A 41 -8.72 10.04 -4.20
N ALA A 42 -9.40 10.10 -5.35
CA ALA A 42 -9.35 11.25 -6.23
C ALA A 42 -9.96 12.50 -5.58
N GLY A 43 -11.10 12.36 -4.89
CA GLY A 43 -11.72 13.45 -4.13
C GLY A 43 -10.79 13.96 -3.03
N TRP A 44 -10.19 13.05 -2.26
CA TRP A 44 -9.23 13.41 -1.21
C TRP A 44 -8.00 14.16 -1.78
N GLN A 45 -7.46 13.73 -2.92
CA GLN A 45 -6.36 14.44 -3.59
C GLN A 45 -6.78 15.84 -4.06
N ALA A 46 -7.96 15.97 -4.65
CA ALA A 46 -8.49 17.26 -5.13
C ALA A 46 -8.68 18.28 -3.99
N GLU A 47 -9.07 17.83 -2.80
CA GLU A 47 -9.26 18.70 -1.64
C GLU A 47 -7.94 19.06 -0.94
N THR A 48 -6.98 18.13 -0.87
CA THR A 48 -5.77 18.30 -0.06
C THR A 48 -4.65 19.05 -0.76
N VAL A 49 -4.47 18.81 -2.07
CA VAL A 49 -3.39 19.41 -2.88
C VAL A 49 -3.41 20.95 -2.83
N PRO A 50 -4.58 21.62 -2.98
CA PRO A 50 -4.63 23.08 -2.87
C PRO A 50 -4.22 23.60 -1.48
N VAL A 51 -4.52 22.86 -0.41
CA VAL A 51 -4.17 23.25 0.97
C VAL A 51 -2.66 23.18 1.18
N ILE A 52 -2.03 22.12 0.67
CA ILE A 52 -0.58 21.93 0.74
C ILE A 52 0.12 23.07 -0.01
N TYR A 53 -0.32 23.37 -1.23
CA TYR A 53 0.24 24.48 -2.00
C TYR A 53 0.07 25.82 -1.28
N LYS A 54 -1.13 26.08 -0.73
CA LYS A 54 -1.42 27.35 -0.05
C LYS A 54 -0.56 27.56 1.20
N ARG A 55 -0.25 26.50 1.95
CA ARG A 55 0.53 26.59 3.20
C ARG A 55 2.03 26.50 2.98
N GLY A 56 2.46 25.67 2.03
CA GLY A 56 3.86 25.36 1.81
C GLY A 56 4.54 26.18 0.71
N GLY A 57 3.75 26.86 -0.12
CA GLY A 57 4.26 27.62 -1.26
C GLY A 57 4.96 26.74 -2.31
N PRO A 58 5.68 27.35 -3.26
CA PRO A 58 6.35 26.63 -4.35
C PRO A 58 7.35 25.57 -3.87
N GLN A 59 8.06 25.82 -2.77
CA GLN A 59 9.07 24.90 -2.22
C GLN A 59 8.47 23.62 -1.62
N ALA A 60 7.17 23.63 -1.30
CA ALA A 60 6.48 22.42 -0.86
C ALA A 60 6.17 21.48 -2.02
N TRP A 61 6.06 21.99 -3.25
CA TRP A 61 5.92 21.15 -4.44
C TRP A 61 7.20 20.38 -4.75
N ASP A 62 8.37 21.01 -4.59
CA ASP A 62 9.66 20.34 -4.81
C ASP A 62 9.88 19.16 -3.85
N ARG A 63 9.24 19.20 -2.69
CA ARG A 63 9.26 18.14 -1.66
C ARG A 63 8.07 17.20 -1.72
N TYR A 64 7.06 17.52 -2.54
CA TYR A 64 5.93 16.63 -2.76
C TYR A 64 6.39 15.56 -3.74
N GLU A 65 7.02 14.51 -3.21
CA GLU A 65 7.47 13.36 -3.98
C GLU A 65 6.25 12.72 -4.65
N PHE A 66 6.10 13.03 -5.93
CA PHE A 66 5.31 12.32 -6.91
C PHE A 66 3.81 12.26 -6.61
N MET A 67 3.03 13.19 -7.19
CA MET A 67 1.66 12.82 -7.53
C MET A 67 1.76 11.66 -8.53
N PRO A 68 1.22 10.47 -8.21
CA PRO A 68 1.22 9.38 -9.15
C PRO A 68 0.53 9.87 -10.43
N ARG A 69 1.05 9.49 -11.61
CA ARG A 69 0.28 9.74 -12.84
C ARG A 69 -1.04 9.02 -12.69
N THR A 70 -2.14 9.75 -12.58
CA THR A 70 -3.46 9.15 -12.41
C THR A 70 -4.09 8.92 -13.77
N GLY A 71 -4.80 7.80 -13.94
CA GLY A 71 -5.69 7.62 -15.08
C GLY A 71 -6.87 8.59 -15.03
N ASN A 72 -7.73 8.54 -16.06
CA ASN A 72 -9.02 9.23 -16.01
C ASN A 72 -9.85 8.67 -14.85
N VAL A 73 -10.20 9.51 -13.89
CA VAL A 73 -11.08 9.12 -12.79
C VAL A 73 -12.51 9.50 -13.17
N GLY A 74 -13.30 8.49 -13.56
CA GLY A 74 -14.73 8.65 -13.87
C GLY A 74 -15.55 8.61 -12.59
N CYS A 75 -15.77 9.76 -11.97
CA CYS A 75 -16.70 9.91 -10.86
C CYS A 75 -18.00 10.56 -11.36
N LEU A 76 -19.13 9.97 -10.96
CA LEU A 76 -20.49 10.47 -11.26
C LEU A 76 -20.79 11.76 -10.51
#